data_AF-A0A859I930-F1
#
_entry.id   AF-A0A859I930-F1
#
_cell.length_a   1.000
_cell.length_b   1.000
_cell.length_c   1.000
_cell.angle_alpha   90.00
_cell.angle_beta   90.00
_cell.angle_gamma   90.00
#
_symmetry.space_group_name_H-M   'P 1'
#
loop_
_entity.id
_entity.type
_entity.pdbx_description
1 polymer ?
#
loop_
_entity_poly.entity_id
_entity_poly.type
_entity_poly.pdbx_seq_one_letter_code
_entity_poly.pdbx_strand_id
1 'polypeptide(L)'
;MFKIKNNLLLLNAFFVFIFLGLFLIINNQQVMAAPNEEFVGDMRIVNTTVSNIDILKNHETFKQYFDFTLTGPRYNGNTEEFAIIWKIKNPPRNLLGVFFDNSTRDDEDDKYTLEELKQMGNGAKNMYIFWQYE
;
A
#
# COMPACT_ATOMS: atom_id res chain seq x y z
N MET A 1 6.18 -33.19 17.34
CA MET A 1 7.25 -32.54 16.55
C MET A 1 6.64 -31.32 15.86
N PHE A 2 6.71 -30.15 16.50
CA PHE A 2 6.14 -28.92 15.93
C PHE A 2 7.08 -28.40 14.84
N LYS A 3 6.64 -28.48 13.59
CA LYS A 3 7.33 -27.86 12.45
C LYS A 3 7.06 -26.36 12.48
N ILE A 4 8.04 -25.59 12.93
CA ILE A 4 8.07 -24.14 12.71
C ILE A 4 8.46 -23.92 11.25
N LYS A 5 7.47 -23.70 10.39
CA LYS A 5 7.62 -23.10 9.06
C LYS A 5 6.73 -21.87 9.05
N ASN A 6 7.33 -20.68 9.14
CA ASN A 6 6.84 -19.40 8.60
C ASN A 6 7.46 -18.13 9.22
N ASN A 7 8.46 -18.24 10.11
CA ASN A 7 9.11 -17.03 10.65
C ASN A 7 10.03 -16.29 9.66
N LEU A 8 10.42 -16.90 8.53
CA LEU A 8 11.34 -16.26 7.58
C LEU A 8 10.63 -15.28 6.63
N LEU A 9 9.34 -15.48 6.35
CA LEU A 9 8.54 -14.57 5.51
C LEU A 9 8.17 -13.28 6.27
N LEU A 10 7.86 -13.40 7.56
CA LEU A 10 7.55 -12.26 8.43
C LEU A 10 8.77 -11.38 8.72
N LEU A 11 9.97 -11.96 8.85
CA LEU A 11 11.20 -11.18 9.04
C LEU A 11 11.55 -10.35 7.80
N ASN A 12 11.35 -10.90 6.59
CA ASN A 12 11.63 -10.18 5.35
C ASN A 12 10.65 -9.03 5.11
N ALA A 13 9.36 -9.18 5.46
CA ALA A 13 8.39 -8.08 5.33
C ALA A 13 8.76 -6.88 6.21
N PHE A 14 9.24 -7.11 7.44
CA PHE A 14 9.59 -6.04 8.38
C PHE A 14 10.79 -5.18 7.92
N PHE A 15 11.76 -5.78 7.24
CA PHE A 15 12.90 -5.05 6.66
C PHE A 15 12.56 -4.35 5.34
N VAL A 16 11.64 -4.89 4.53
CA VAL A 16 11.19 -4.26 3.27
C VAL A 16 10.50 -2.91 3.53
N PHE A 17 9.83 -2.75 4.66
CA PHE A 17 9.10 -1.51 4.98
C PHE A 17 9.95 -0.41 5.66
N ILE A 18 10.98 -0.78 6.43
CA ILE A 18 11.94 0.21 6.98
C ILE A 18 12.80 0.81 5.85
N PHE A 19 13.08 0.04 4.80
CA PHE A 19 13.81 0.50 3.61
C PHE A 19 12.92 1.04 2.49
N LEU A 20 11.59 1.04 2.62
CA LEU A 20 10.73 1.67 1.60
C LEU A 20 10.92 3.20 1.55
N GLY A 21 11.39 3.81 2.64
CA GLY A 21 11.84 5.21 2.66
C GLY A 21 13.15 5.46 1.91
N LEU A 22 13.87 4.41 1.48
CA LEU A 22 15.18 4.47 0.81
C LEU A 22 15.24 3.70 -0.52
N PHE A 23 14.18 3.02 -0.94
CA PHE A 23 14.15 2.27 -2.18
C PHE A 23 13.68 3.18 -3.33
N LEU A 24 14.63 3.72 -4.10
CA LEU A 24 14.62 3.80 -5.57
C LEU A 24 15.82 4.60 -6.13
N ILE A 25 17.04 4.20 -5.77
CA ILE A 25 18.25 4.61 -6.52
C ILE A 25 19.04 3.37 -6.92
N ILE A 26 18.39 2.36 -7.51
CA ILE A 26 19.13 1.27 -8.16
C ILE A 26 18.30 0.71 -9.32
N ASN A 27 18.16 1.49 -10.40
CA ASN A 27 18.15 1.05 -11.80
C ASN A 27 17.47 2.08 -12.72
N ASN A 28 18.25 3.09 -13.09
CA ASN A 28 18.30 3.75 -14.40
C ASN A 28 17.05 4.24 -15.15
N GLN A 29 15.84 4.26 -14.58
CA GLN A 29 14.77 5.11 -15.11
C GLN A 29 13.66 5.32 -14.08
N GLN A 30 13.46 6.59 -13.76
CA GLN A 30 12.26 7.22 -13.19
C GLN A 30 12.20 7.37 -11.67
N VAL A 31 12.15 8.65 -11.30
CA VAL A 31 12.19 9.28 -10.00
C VAL A 31 10.99 8.87 -9.15
N MET A 32 11.22 8.49 -7.89
CA MET A 32 10.20 8.68 -6.85
C MET A 32 10.66 9.82 -5.95
N ALA A 33 9.79 10.82 -5.78
CA ALA A 33 9.98 11.80 -4.72
C ALA A 33 10.06 11.05 -3.38
N ALA A 34 10.92 11.51 -2.47
CA ALA A 34 11.01 10.97 -1.12
C ALA A 34 9.59 10.93 -0.53
N PRO A 35 9.16 9.81 0.08
CA PRO A 35 7.81 9.72 0.59
C PRO A 35 7.55 10.82 1.61
N ASN A 36 6.42 11.52 1.45
CA ASN A 36 5.98 12.48 2.45
C ASN A 36 5.26 11.71 3.56
N GLU A 37 5.85 11.74 4.75
CA GLU A 37 5.37 11.01 5.90
C GLU A 37 4.51 11.89 6.80
N GLU A 38 3.35 11.38 7.17
CA GLU A 38 2.49 11.99 8.19
C GLU A 38 2.08 10.91 9.21
N PHE A 39 1.70 11.33 10.41
CA PHE A 39 1.28 10.42 11.47
C PHE A 39 -0.16 10.73 11.88
N VAL A 40 -0.99 9.69 11.94
CA VAL A 40 -2.37 9.77 12.45
C VAL A 40 -2.51 8.76 13.59
N GLY A 41 -2.52 9.27 14.83
CA GLY A 41 -2.35 8.43 16.02
C GLY A 41 -1.00 7.72 15.98
N ASP A 42 -1.00 6.41 16.21
CA ASP A 42 0.20 5.56 16.17
C ASP A 42 0.52 5.02 14.75
N MET A 43 -0.32 5.34 13.76
CA MET A 43 -0.14 4.89 12.38
C MET A 43 0.71 5.90 11.59
N ARG A 44 1.77 5.38 10.95
CA ARG A 44 2.56 6.13 9.97
C ARG A 44 1.89 6.04 8.61
N ILE A 45 1.70 7.17 7.95
CA ILE A 45 1.19 7.26 6.59
C ILE A 45 2.34 7.68 5.67
N VAL A 46 2.56 6.90 4.61
CA VAL A 46 3.65 7.04 3.66
C VAL A 46 3.06 7.37 2.29
N ASN A 47 3.16 8.62 1.87
CA ASN A 47 2.72 9.05 0.55
C ASN A 47 3.80 8.75 -0.48
N THR A 48 3.50 7.90 -1.46
CA THR A 48 4.40 7.48 -2.53
C THR A 48 3.86 7.96 -3.87
N THR A 49 4.67 8.70 -4.62
CA THR A 49 4.29 9.17 -5.96
C THR A 49 5.08 8.42 -7.02
N VAL A 50 4.39 7.85 -8.00
CA VAL A 50 4.97 7.14 -9.15
C VAL A 50 4.68 7.89 -10.44
N SER A 51 5.64 7.92 -11.36
CA SER A 51 5.46 8.51 -12.70
C SER A 51 4.57 7.67 -13.62
N ASN A 52 4.51 6.36 -13.39
CA ASN A 52 3.72 5.41 -14.19
C ASN A 52 3.24 4.25 -13.29
N ILE A 53 1.96 3.85 -13.42
CA ILE A 53 1.37 2.68 -12.75
C ILE A 53 2.12 1.37 -13.04
N ASP A 54 2.78 1.26 -14.20
CA ASP A 54 3.58 0.09 -14.56
C ASP A 54 4.76 -0.15 -13.60
N ILE A 55 5.18 0.86 -12.85
CA ILE A 55 6.16 0.71 -11.77
C ILE A 55 5.59 -0.22 -10.69
N LEU A 56 4.33 -0.02 -10.27
CA LEU A 56 3.68 -0.87 -9.27
C LEU A 56 3.42 -2.28 -9.82
N LYS A 57 3.07 -2.40 -11.11
CA LYS A 57 2.86 -3.69 -11.79
C LYS A 57 4.09 -4.58 -11.82
N ASN A 58 5.26 -3.98 -11.97
CA ASN A 58 6.52 -4.72 -12.09
C ASN A 58 7.27 -4.85 -10.76
N HIS A 59 6.84 -4.14 -9.70
CA HIS A 59 7.49 -4.18 -8.39
C HIS A 59 7.23 -5.52 -7.68
N GLU A 60 8.29 -6.24 -7.30
CA GLU A 60 8.19 -7.59 -6.73
C GLU A 60 7.27 -7.67 -5.50
N THR A 61 7.34 -6.67 -4.62
CA THR A 61 6.50 -6.61 -3.41
C THR A 61 5.05 -6.26 -3.68
N PHE A 62 4.79 -5.31 -4.60
CA PHE A 62 3.46 -4.70 -4.73
C PHE A 62 2.60 -5.38 -5.78
N LYS A 63 3.21 -5.96 -6.83
CA LYS A 63 2.47 -6.59 -7.93
C LYS A 63 1.46 -7.65 -7.48
N GLN A 64 1.72 -8.34 -6.38
CA GLN A 64 0.84 -9.36 -5.82
C GLN A 64 -0.38 -8.77 -5.09
N TYR A 65 -0.32 -7.52 -4.66
CA TYR A 65 -1.38 -6.90 -3.87
C TYR A 65 -2.40 -6.13 -4.70
N PHE A 66 -2.10 -5.85 -5.96
CA PHE A 66 -2.99 -5.14 -6.87
C PHE A 66 -3.61 -6.10 -7.89
N ASP A 67 -4.92 -6.02 -8.05
CA ASP A 67 -5.57 -6.52 -9.26
C ASP A 67 -5.61 -5.41 -10.32
N PHE A 68 -4.66 -5.44 -11.25
CA PHE A 68 -4.54 -4.45 -12.31
C PHE A 68 -5.62 -4.56 -13.41
N THR A 69 -6.50 -5.56 -13.34
CA THR A 69 -7.68 -5.63 -14.22
C THR A 69 -8.81 -4.73 -13.75
N LEU A 70 -8.81 -4.37 -12.46
CA LEU A 70 -9.78 -3.47 -11.87
C LEU A 70 -9.46 -2.02 -12.22
N THR A 71 -10.50 -1.25 -12.54
CA THR A 71 -10.39 0.18 -12.79
C THR A 71 -10.66 0.98 -11.52
N GLY A 72 -9.92 2.09 -11.41
CA GLY A 72 -10.05 3.07 -10.33
C GLY A 72 -9.33 2.68 -9.03
N PRO A 73 -9.20 3.63 -8.09
CA PRO A 73 -8.36 3.46 -6.91
C PRO A 73 -9.02 2.56 -5.87
N ARG A 74 -8.23 1.63 -5.32
CA ARG A 74 -8.68 0.61 -4.37
C ARG A 74 -7.91 0.67 -3.05
N TYR A 75 -8.47 0.09 -2.00
CA TYR A 75 -7.80 -0.14 -0.72
C TYR A 75 -7.85 -1.62 -0.37
N ASN A 76 -7.02 -2.04 0.60
CA ASN A 76 -7.09 -3.39 1.15
C ASN A 76 -7.94 -3.52 2.41
N GLY A 77 -8.70 -4.62 2.44
CA GLY A 77 -9.41 -5.09 3.61
C GLY A 77 -8.54 -6.05 4.42
N ASN A 78 -8.91 -7.33 4.44
CA ASN A 78 -8.06 -8.38 5.02
C ASN A 78 -6.94 -8.81 4.07
N THR A 79 -5.76 -9.12 4.61
CA THR A 79 -4.57 -9.47 3.80
C THR A 79 -4.66 -10.90 3.25
N GLU A 80 -5.34 -11.09 2.12
CA GLU A 80 -5.36 -12.34 1.31
C GLU A 80 -4.54 -12.19 0.00
N GLU A 81 -4.64 -13.17 -0.92
CA GLU A 81 -3.85 -13.26 -2.17
C GLU A 81 -3.97 -12.01 -3.08
N PHE A 82 -5.07 -11.26 -2.98
CA PHE A 82 -5.24 -9.93 -3.58
C PHE A 82 -5.72 -8.94 -2.53
N ALA A 83 -4.82 -8.12 -2.01
CA ALA A 83 -5.16 -7.25 -0.89
C ALA A 83 -5.97 -6.02 -1.35
N ILE A 84 -5.58 -5.33 -2.43
CA ILE A 84 -6.08 -3.99 -2.80
C ILE A 84 -7.20 -4.08 -3.85
N ILE A 85 -8.38 -4.55 -3.44
CA ILE A 85 -9.51 -4.80 -4.35
C ILE A 85 -10.75 -3.95 -4.08
N TRP A 86 -10.89 -3.34 -2.89
CA TRP A 86 -12.10 -2.61 -2.51
C TRP A 86 -12.08 -1.17 -3.00
N LYS A 87 -13.15 -0.72 -3.65
CA LYS A 87 -13.24 0.59 -4.29
C LYS A 87 -13.29 1.72 -3.28
N ILE A 88 -12.42 2.72 -3.46
CA ILE A 88 -12.42 3.92 -2.63
C ILE A 88 -13.54 4.84 -3.10
N LYS A 89 -14.35 5.32 -2.16
CA LYS A 89 -15.43 6.26 -2.38
C LYS A 89 -14.87 7.64 -2.76
N ASN A 90 -15.37 8.22 -3.86
CA ASN A 90 -15.01 9.56 -4.32
C ASN A 90 -13.49 9.84 -4.27
N PRO A 91 -12.68 9.02 -4.96
CA PRO A 91 -11.24 9.10 -4.82
C PRO A 91 -10.70 10.43 -5.37
N PRO A 92 -9.70 11.04 -4.72
CA PRO A 92 -9.00 12.20 -5.28
C PRO A 92 -8.40 11.90 -6.65
N ARG A 93 -8.22 12.95 -7.46
CA ARG A 93 -7.56 12.85 -8.76
C ARG A 93 -6.14 12.29 -8.56
N ASN A 94 -5.75 11.35 -9.42
CA ASN A 94 -4.44 10.66 -9.44
C ASN A 94 -4.14 9.72 -8.27
N LEU A 95 -5.10 9.46 -7.38
CA LEU A 95 -4.95 8.35 -6.46
C LEU A 95 -4.87 7.04 -7.26
N LEU A 96 -3.95 6.15 -6.90
CA LEU A 96 -3.82 4.82 -7.51
C LEU A 96 -4.32 3.72 -6.58
N GLY A 97 -4.06 3.86 -5.29
CA GLY A 97 -4.56 2.93 -4.29
C GLY A 97 -3.96 3.18 -2.92
N VAL A 98 -4.46 2.41 -1.95
CA VAL A 98 -4.06 2.46 -0.55
C VAL A 98 -3.76 1.05 -0.07
N PHE A 99 -2.65 0.88 0.63
CA PHE A 99 -2.27 -0.38 1.25
C PHE A 99 -1.98 -0.18 2.73
N PHE A 100 -2.54 -1.03 3.58
CA PHE A 100 -2.26 -1.11 5.01
C PHE A 100 -1.49 -2.38 5.30
N ASP A 101 -0.41 -2.27 6.08
CA ASP A 101 0.47 -3.40 6.39
C ASP A 101 -0.17 -4.48 7.27
N ASN A 102 -1.21 -4.11 8.01
CA ASN A 102 -2.02 -5.01 8.80
C ASN A 102 -3.39 -4.39 9.07
N SER A 103 -4.49 -5.05 8.73
CA SER A 103 -5.82 -4.49 9.05
C SER A 103 -6.93 -5.51 8.98
N THR A 104 -7.94 -5.27 9.82
CA THR A 104 -9.31 -5.74 9.60
C THR A 104 -10.16 -4.54 9.19
N ARG A 105 -10.76 -4.60 8.00
CA ARG A 105 -11.74 -3.61 7.53
C ARG A 105 -12.91 -4.32 6.90
N ASP A 106 -14.00 -3.57 6.74
CA ASP A 106 -15.16 -4.04 6.02
C ASP A 106 -14.79 -4.15 4.55
N ASP A 107 -14.80 -5.39 4.06
CA ASP A 107 -14.49 -5.81 2.72
C ASP A 107 -15.58 -5.33 1.73
N GLU A 108 -15.65 -4.01 1.48
CA GLU A 108 -16.79 -3.36 0.79
C GLU A 108 -16.37 -2.18 -0.13
N ASP A 109 -16.95 -2.14 -1.34
CA ASP A 109 -16.76 -1.08 -2.32
C ASP A 109 -17.50 0.21 -1.95
N ASP A 110 -16.92 1.37 -2.31
CA ASP A 110 -17.51 2.71 -2.18
C ASP A 110 -17.96 3.08 -0.74
N LYS A 111 -17.44 2.37 0.27
CA LYS A 111 -17.74 2.60 1.68
C LYS A 111 -16.97 3.77 2.27
N TYR A 112 -15.66 3.79 2.09
CA TYR A 112 -14.75 4.76 2.70
C TYR A 112 -14.09 5.67 1.67
N THR A 113 -14.01 6.95 2.00
CA THR A 113 -13.15 7.95 1.33
C THR A 113 -11.70 7.83 1.79
N LEU A 114 -10.77 8.47 1.09
CA LEU A 114 -9.36 8.47 1.50
C LEU A 114 -9.17 9.06 2.91
N GLU A 115 -9.85 10.16 3.22
CA GLU A 115 -9.72 10.80 4.54
C GLU A 115 -10.26 9.90 5.66
N GLU A 116 -11.36 9.18 5.43
CA GLU A 116 -11.85 8.18 6.38
C GLU A 116 -10.83 7.05 6.56
N LEU A 117 -10.24 6.55 5.47
CA LEU A 117 -9.20 5.52 5.53
C LEU A 117 -7.96 5.98 6.33
N LYS A 118 -7.54 7.25 6.20
CA LYS A 118 -6.41 7.81 6.98
C LYS A 118 -6.65 7.78 8.49
N GLN A 119 -7.90 7.89 8.92
CA GLN A 119 -8.28 7.82 10.34
C GLN A 119 -8.44 6.38 10.85
N MET A 120 -8.45 5.39 9.96
CA MET A 120 -8.73 3.98 10.29
C MET A 120 -7.46 3.15 10.38
N GLY A 121 -6.71 3.34 11.46
CA GLY A 121 -5.52 2.53 11.76
C GLY A 121 -5.84 1.04 11.89
N ASN A 122 -6.85 0.67 12.69
CA ASN A 122 -7.33 -0.72 12.87
C ASN A 122 -6.23 -1.79 13.02
N GLY A 123 -5.15 -1.45 13.74
CA GLY A 123 -4.01 -2.36 13.96
C GLY A 123 -2.90 -2.30 12.91
N ALA A 124 -3.04 -1.43 11.90
CA ALA A 124 -1.97 -1.09 10.96
C ALA A 124 -0.93 -0.22 11.65
N LYS A 125 0.35 -0.50 11.37
CA LYS A 125 1.45 0.39 11.74
C LYS A 125 1.77 1.36 10.61
N ASN A 126 1.56 0.92 9.37
CA ASN A 126 1.84 1.71 8.18
C ASN A 126 0.65 1.68 7.20
N MET A 127 0.32 2.85 6.69
CA MET A 127 -0.55 3.07 5.53
C MET A 127 0.29 3.63 4.39
N TYR A 128 0.25 3.00 3.23
CA TYR A 128 0.93 3.42 2.02
C TYR A 128 -0.12 3.97 1.05
N ILE A 129 0.04 5.22 0.65
CA ILE A 129 -0.84 5.86 -0.33
C ILE A 129 -0.05 6.04 -1.62
N PHE A 130 -0.57 5.47 -2.71
CA PHE A 130 0.07 5.52 -4.02
C PHE A 130 -0.61 6.57 -4.89
N TRP A 131 0.19 7.49 -5.42
CA TRP A 131 -0.22 8.59 -6.27
C TRP A 131 0.43 8.50 -7.64
N GLN A 132 -0.28 8.88 -8.69
CA GLN A 132 0.31 9.13 -10.00
C GLN A 132 0.80 10.58 -10.07
N TYR A 133 2.02 10.78 -10.55
CA TYR A 133 2.58 12.10 -10.83
C TYR A 133 1.82 12.75 -12.01
N GLU A 134 1.48 14.04 -11.89
CA GLU A 134 0.86 14.85 -12.96
C GLU A 134 1.87 15.68 -13.75
#